data_AF-A0A533TZV8-F1
#
_entry.id   AF-A0A533TZV8-F1
#
_cell.length_a   1.000
_cell.length_b   1.000
_cell.length_c   1.000
_cell.angle_alpha   90.00
_cell.angle_beta   90.00
_cell.angle_gamma   90.00
#
_symmetry.space_group_name_H-M   'P 1'
#
loop_
_entity.id
_entity.type
_entity.pdbx_description
1 polymer ?
#
loop_
_entity_poly.entity_id
_entity_poly.type
_entity_poly.pdbx_seq_one_letter_code
_entity_poly.pdbx_strand_id
1 'polypeptide(L)'
;MNDTPEIQEGHNIIPKGWLVFFIAAIVFLIWYVVSYTPAISGWSYYKKYEQEMAAAAKKATGIPAASYAGNEKAISEGKEIFASNCAACHNADATGGIGPNLTTNLKYGSTENDIIASVAKGRPNGMPGFLPQLGSDRVGKVVAYLEKLRKK
;
A
#
# COMPACT_ATOMS: atom_id res chain seq x y z
N MET A 1 14.76 32.25 -53.69
CA MET A 1 14.24 33.45 -53.01
C MET A 1 13.87 33.05 -51.60
N ASN A 2 14.64 33.49 -50.61
CA ASN A 2 14.20 33.56 -49.22
C ASN A 2 14.31 35.04 -48.83
N ASP A 3 13.24 35.79 -49.13
CA ASP A 3 13.14 37.21 -48.84
C ASP A 3 12.52 37.41 -47.46
N THR A 4 13.22 36.97 -46.41
CA THR A 4 12.85 37.36 -45.04
C THR A 4 13.50 38.71 -44.74
N PRO A 5 12.74 39.75 -44.36
CA PRO A 5 13.32 41.03 -43.99
C PRO A 5 14.27 40.84 -42.81
N GLU A 6 15.48 41.40 -42.90
CA GLU A 6 16.49 41.28 -41.86
C GLU A 6 16.01 42.03 -40.62
N ILE A 7 15.52 41.26 -39.65
CA ILE A 7 15.04 41.72 -38.36
C ILE A 7 16.25 42.23 -37.57
N GLN A 8 16.33 43.55 -37.41
CA GLN A 8 17.41 44.16 -36.62
C GLN A 8 17.14 43.96 -35.13
N GLU A 9 18.07 43.31 -34.43
CA GLU A 9 18.01 43.13 -32.99
C GLU A 9 18.35 44.45 -32.27
N GLY A 10 17.44 44.91 -31.41
CA GLY A 10 17.65 46.13 -30.63
C GLY A 10 18.60 45.91 -29.46
N HIS A 11 19.63 46.75 -29.34
CA HIS A 11 20.59 46.71 -28.23
C HIS A 11 19.99 47.33 -26.96
N ASN A 12 19.01 46.64 -26.38
CA ASN A 12 18.26 47.07 -25.21
C ASN A 12 18.84 46.48 -23.92
N ILE A 13 18.92 47.30 -22.87
CA ILE A 13 19.34 46.84 -21.55
C ILE A 13 18.22 45.99 -20.95
N ILE A 14 18.59 44.87 -20.34
CA ILE A 14 17.65 43.97 -19.66
C ILE A 14 16.87 44.75 -18.59
N PRO A 15 15.53 44.65 -18.56
CA PRO A 15 14.73 45.28 -17.52
C PRO A 15 15.16 44.82 -16.13
N LYS A 16 15.44 45.77 -15.23
CA LYS A 16 15.93 45.46 -13.88
C LYS A 16 15.02 44.51 -13.10
N GLY A 17 13.70 44.60 -13.30
CA GLY A 17 12.74 43.67 -12.69
C GLY A 17 12.91 42.22 -13.15
N TRP A 18 13.22 42.01 -14.44
CA TRP A 18 13.49 40.67 -14.99
C TRP A 18 14.79 40.09 -14.42
N LEU A 19 15.84 40.92 -14.30
CA LEU A 19 17.10 40.52 -13.68
C LEU A 19 16.93 40.11 -12.21
N VAL A 20 16.17 40.89 -11.43
CA VAL A 20 15.88 40.56 -10.02
C VAL A 20 15.12 39.25 -9.90
N PHE A 21 14.09 39.03 -10.74
CA PHE A 21 13.35 37.77 -10.77
C PHE A 21 14.25 36.58 -11.12
N PHE A 22 15.09 36.71 -12.13
CA PHE A 22 16.02 35.66 -12.56
C PHE A 22 17.01 35.28 -11.46
N ILE A 23 17.58 36.27 -10.77
CA ILE A 23 18.50 36.03 -9.64
C ILE A 23 17.75 35.40 -8.45
N ALA A 24 16.54 35.86 -8.13
CA ALA A 24 15.73 35.28 -7.07
C ALA A 24 15.39 33.81 -7.34
N ALA A 25 15.09 33.45 -8.59
CA ALA A 25 14.85 32.06 -8.99
C ALA A 25 16.11 31.19 -8.82
N ILE A 26 17.30 31.72 -9.15
CA ILE A 26 18.58 31.02 -8.93
C ILE A 26 18.81 30.77 -7.44
N VAL A 27 18.62 31.80 -6.60
CA VAL A 27 18.78 31.67 -5.14
C VAL A 27 17.79 30.65 -4.58
N PHE A 28 16.53 30.69 -5.03
CA PHE A 28 15.51 29.72 -4.63
C PHE A 28 15.89 28.29 -5.05
N LEU A 29 16.40 28.12 -6.27
CA LEU A 29 16.82 26.81 -6.78
C LEU A 29 18.00 26.26 -5.97
N ILE A 30 19.00 27.09 -5.67
CA ILE A 30 20.14 26.70 -4.82
C ILE A 30 19.64 26.30 -3.42
N TRP A 31 18.77 27.11 -2.82
CA TRP A 31 18.18 26.80 -1.52
C TRP A 31 17.38 25.49 -1.54
N TYR A 32 16.57 25.27 -2.57
CA TYR A 32 15.77 24.06 -2.74
C TYR A 32 16.66 22.83 -2.89
N VAL A 33 17.70 22.90 -3.73
CA VAL A 33 18.65 21.79 -3.92
C VAL A 33 19.36 21.47 -2.61
N VAL A 34 19.86 22.47 -1.88
CA VAL A 34 20.52 22.23 -0.57
C VAL A 34 19.55 21.61 0.44
N SER A 35 18.30 22.06 0.48
CA SER A 35 17.30 21.60 1.45
C SER A 35 16.76 20.20 1.14
N TYR A 36 16.56 19.86 -0.14
CA TYR A 36 15.87 18.65 -0.57
C TYR A 36 16.79 17.59 -1.20
N THR A 37 18.10 17.84 -1.30
CA THR A 37 19.07 16.81 -1.73
C THR A 37 19.50 15.94 -0.55
N PRO A 38 19.19 14.63 -0.57
CA PRO A 38 19.45 13.75 0.57
C PRO A 38 20.93 13.66 0.99
N ALA A 39 21.84 13.84 0.03
CA ALA A 39 23.28 13.82 0.27
C ALA A 39 23.78 15.02 1.11
N ILE A 40 23.00 16.11 1.17
CA ILE A 40 23.38 17.34 1.85
C ILE A 40 22.53 17.53 3.12
N SER A 41 21.20 17.45 3.00
CA SER A 41 20.29 17.72 4.12
C SER A 41 19.97 16.49 4.98
N GLY A 42 20.31 15.28 4.51
CA GLY A 42 19.92 14.03 5.15
C GLY A 42 18.41 13.74 5.12
N TRP A 43 17.60 14.67 4.57
CA TRP A 43 16.17 14.51 4.38
C TRP A 43 15.91 13.67 3.14
N SER A 44 15.08 12.63 3.29
CA SER A 44 14.71 11.72 2.22
C SER A 44 13.26 11.31 2.42
N TYR A 45 12.47 11.41 1.36
CA TYR A 45 11.12 10.85 1.32
C TYR A 45 11.12 9.37 1.72
N TYR A 46 12.13 8.61 1.29
CA TYR A 46 12.26 7.19 1.60
C TYR A 46 12.41 6.93 3.10
N LYS A 47 13.16 7.75 3.85
CA LYS A 47 13.27 7.57 5.31
C LYS A 47 11.93 7.79 6.02
N LYS A 48 11.15 8.78 5.58
CA LYS A 48 9.81 9.02 6.14
C LYS A 48 8.87 7.86 5.81
N TYR A 49 8.90 7.38 4.57
CA TYR A 49 8.14 6.20 4.15
C TYR A 49 8.51 4.95 4.95
N GLU A 50 9.81 4.69 5.12
CA GLU A 50 10.31 3.57 5.94
C GLU A 50 9.85 3.69 7.40
N GLN A 51 9.86 4.89 7.99
CA GLN A 51 9.38 5.13 9.34
C GLN A 51 7.87 4.87 9.47
N GLU A 52 7.07 5.34 8.51
CA GLU A 52 5.62 5.12 8.49
C GLU A 52 5.28 3.64 8.32
N MET A 53 5.96 2.94 7.41
CA MET A 53 5.78 1.50 7.19
C MET A 53 6.27 0.67 8.37
N ALA A 54 7.40 1.03 8.99
CA ALA A 54 7.91 0.36 10.18
C ALA A 54 6.98 0.58 11.39
N ALA A 55 6.39 1.78 11.54
CA ALA A 55 5.39 2.05 12.57
C ALA A 55 4.11 1.23 12.34
N ALA A 56 3.64 1.14 11.09
CA ALA A 56 2.51 0.30 10.72
C ALA A 56 2.79 -1.19 10.96
N ALA A 57 3.98 -1.68 10.60
CA ALA A 57 4.41 -3.05 10.84
C ALA A 57 4.49 -3.36 12.35
N LYS A 58 5.07 -2.47 13.16
CA LYS A 58 5.11 -2.62 14.63
C LYS A 58 3.71 -2.68 15.25
N LYS A 59 2.78 -1.88 14.75
CA LYS A 59 1.37 -1.93 15.17
C LYS A 59 0.68 -3.24 14.76
N ALA A 60 1.09 -3.84 13.64
CA ALA A 60 0.57 -5.12 13.18
C ALA A 60 1.14 -6.32 13.96
N THR A 61 2.37 -6.26 14.48
CA THR A 61 3.07 -7.38 15.13
C THR A 61 2.67 -7.66 16.59
N GLY A 62 1.74 -6.90 17.18
CA GLY A 62 1.39 -7.03 18.60
C GLY A 62 -0.07 -7.42 18.89
N ILE A 63 -0.91 -7.55 17.87
CA ILE A 63 -2.33 -7.86 18.05
C ILE A 63 -2.50 -9.33 17.66
N PRO A 64 -2.72 -10.28 18.60
CA PRO A 64 -3.30 -11.56 18.21
C PRO A 64 -4.58 -11.20 17.45
N ALA A 65 -4.75 -11.69 16.22
CA ALA A 65 -5.88 -11.34 15.37
C ALA A 65 -7.14 -11.37 16.25
N ALA A 66 -7.70 -10.19 16.54
CA ALA A 66 -8.78 -10.08 17.50
C ALA A 66 -9.90 -10.98 16.97
N SER A 67 -10.44 -11.84 17.85
CA SER A 67 -11.56 -12.67 17.44
C SER A 67 -12.74 -11.74 17.16
N TYR A 68 -13.14 -11.69 15.89
CA TYR A 68 -14.26 -10.92 15.40
C TYR A 68 -15.51 -11.80 15.21
N ALA A 69 -15.54 -12.96 15.86
CA ALA A 69 -16.63 -13.92 15.78
C ALA A 69 -17.97 -13.25 16.11
N GLY A 70 -18.89 -13.27 15.14
CA GLY A 70 -20.23 -12.68 15.27
C GLY A 70 -20.32 -11.16 15.10
N ASN A 71 -19.22 -10.44 14.86
CA ASN A 71 -19.27 -9.00 14.59
C ASN A 71 -19.61 -8.71 13.13
N GLU A 72 -20.84 -8.23 12.88
CA GLU A 72 -21.36 -8.00 11.53
C GLU A 72 -20.55 -6.99 10.71
N LYS A 73 -20.06 -5.92 11.36
CA LYS A 73 -19.22 -4.90 10.70
C LYS A 73 -17.89 -5.51 10.26
N ALA A 74 -17.23 -6.26 11.15
CA ALA A 74 -15.97 -6.93 10.85
C ALA A 74 -16.14 -7.99 9.75
N ILE A 75 -17.25 -8.71 9.74
CA ILE A 75 -17.60 -9.67 8.68
C ILE A 75 -17.80 -8.96 7.33
N SER A 76 -18.47 -7.80 7.31
CA SER A 76 -18.66 -7.02 6.08
C SER A 76 -17.32 -6.53 5.53
N GLU A 77 -16.48 -5.96 6.38
CA GLU A 77 -15.11 -5.55 6.00
C GLU A 77 -14.26 -6.74 5.55
N GLY A 78 -14.39 -7.88 6.24
CA GLY A 78 -13.73 -9.15 5.88
C GLY A 78 -14.12 -9.66 4.50
N LYS A 79 -15.39 -9.51 4.11
CA LYS A 79 -15.88 -9.87 2.77
C LYS A 79 -15.19 -9.04 1.67
N GLU A 80 -15.04 -7.73 1.88
CA GLU A 80 -14.37 -6.84 0.92
C GLU A 80 -12.88 -7.18 0.78
N ILE A 81 -12.22 -7.47 1.92
CA ILE A 81 -10.82 -7.90 1.93
C ILE A 81 -10.67 -9.24 1.21
N PHE A 82 -11.58 -10.19 1.45
CA PHE A 82 -11.59 -11.49 0.78
C PHE A 82 -11.78 -11.34 -0.74
N ALA A 83 -12.72 -10.49 -1.17
CA ALA A 83 -12.98 -10.22 -2.58
C ALA A 83 -11.75 -9.65 -3.32
N SER A 84 -10.98 -8.79 -2.65
CA SER A 84 -9.79 -8.15 -3.24
C SER A 84 -8.52 -8.99 -3.21
N ASN A 85 -8.36 -9.89 -2.23
CA ASN A 85 -7.09 -10.60 -1.99
C ASN A 85 -7.18 -12.12 -2.14
N CYS A 86 -8.35 -12.72 -1.96
CA CYS A 86 -8.50 -14.18 -1.84
C CYS A 86 -9.38 -14.78 -2.94
N ALA A 87 -10.38 -14.03 -3.41
CA ALA A 87 -11.36 -14.51 -4.40
C ALA A 87 -10.74 -14.89 -5.74
N ALA A 88 -9.58 -14.32 -6.11
CA ALA A 88 -8.87 -14.68 -7.33
C ALA A 88 -8.48 -16.17 -7.38
N CYS A 89 -8.19 -16.78 -6.21
CA CYS A 89 -7.83 -18.19 -6.12
C CYS A 89 -8.97 -19.06 -5.58
N HIS A 90 -9.75 -18.54 -4.62
CA HIS A 90 -10.76 -19.31 -3.89
C HIS A 90 -12.20 -19.06 -4.34
N ASN A 91 -12.40 -18.29 -5.42
CA ASN A 91 -13.68 -17.75 -5.89
C ASN A 91 -14.35 -16.79 -4.89
N ALA A 92 -15.29 -15.96 -5.36
CA ALA A 92 -15.95 -14.94 -4.55
C ALA A 92 -16.81 -15.52 -3.41
N ASP A 93 -17.31 -16.73 -3.57
CA ASP A 93 -18.10 -17.50 -2.62
C ASP A 93 -17.26 -18.47 -1.77
N ALA A 94 -15.93 -18.43 -1.90
CA ALA A 94 -14.99 -19.29 -1.20
C ALA A 94 -15.15 -20.79 -1.52
N THR A 95 -15.83 -21.14 -2.62
CA THR A 95 -16.10 -22.54 -3.03
C THR A 95 -14.89 -23.23 -3.68
N GLY A 96 -13.79 -22.49 -3.87
CA GLY A 96 -12.55 -23.02 -4.44
C GLY A 96 -12.52 -22.92 -5.96
N GLY A 97 -11.31 -22.86 -6.50
CA GLY A 97 -11.02 -22.73 -7.92
C GLY A 97 -9.58 -23.18 -8.17
N ILE A 98 -8.65 -22.23 -8.28
CA ILE A 98 -7.21 -22.51 -8.24
C ILE A 98 -6.80 -22.98 -6.84
N GLY A 99 -7.34 -22.33 -5.81
CA GLY A 99 -7.19 -22.71 -4.42
C GLY A 99 -8.31 -23.63 -3.94
N PRO A 100 -8.13 -24.32 -2.80
CA PRO A 100 -9.12 -25.25 -2.26
C PRO A 100 -10.43 -24.54 -1.86
N ASN A 101 -11.50 -25.34 -1.79
CA ASN A 101 -12.75 -24.92 -1.18
C ASN A 101 -12.55 -24.59 0.31
N LEU A 102 -12.94 -23.39 0.73
CA LEU A 102 -12.77 -22.92 2.11
C LEU A 102 -14.04 -23.05 2.96
N THR A 103 -15.18 -23.39 2.36
CA THR A 103 -16.45 -23.60 3.08
C THR A 103 -16.55 -24.99 3.70
N THR A 104 -15.71 -25.94 3.26
CA THR A 104 -15.74 -27.34 3.68
C THR A 104 -14.57 -27.72 4.61
N ASN A 105 -14.05 -28.95 4.49
CA ASN A 105 -13.00 -29.49 5.33
C ASN A 105 -11.63 -28.92 4.93
N LEU A 106 -10.96 -28.25 5.87
CA LEU A 106 -9.66 -27.63 5.66
C LEU A 106 -8.53 -28.60 6.02
N LYS A 107 -7.58 -28.80 5.10
CA LYS A 107 -6.42 -29.68 5.28
C LYS A 107 -5.55 -29.32 6.49
N TYR A 108 -5.48 -28.03 6.83
CA TYR A 108 -4.55 -27.52 7.83
C TYR A 108 -5.21 -27.18 9.18
N GLY A 109 -6.39 -27.75 9.44
CA GLY A 109 -7.18 -27.45 10.62
C GLY A 109 -8.26 -26.41 10.33
N SER A 110 -9.28 -26.45 11.17
CA SER A 110 -10.52 -25.69 11.01
C SER A 110 -10.82 -24.74 12.16
N THR A 111 -9.94 -24.67 13.16
CA THR A 111 -10.08 -23.73 14.28
C THR A 111 -9.74 -22.31 13.81
N GLU A 112 -10.24 -21.30 14.53
CA GLU A 112 -9.94 -19.90 14.25
C GLU A 112 -8.42 -19.65 14.12
N ASN A 113 -7.64 -20.21 15.05
CA ASN A 113 -6.19 -20.12 15.05
C ASN A 113 -5.52 -20.81 13.85
N ASP A 114 -6.06 -21.95 13.38
CA ASP A 114 -5.53 -22.65 12.20
C ASP A 114 -5.74 -21.83 10.93
N ILE A 115 -6.91 -21.17 10.82
CA ILE A 115 -7.24 -20.31 9.68
C ILE A 115 -6.37 -19.05 9.73
N ILE A 116 -6.26 -18.40 10.90
CA ILE A 116 -5.35 -17.26 11.10
C ILE A 116 -3.93 -17.64 10.70
N ALA A 117 -3.42 -18.79 11.16
CA ALA A 117 -2.07 -19.25 10.82
C ALA A 117 -1.92 -19.48 9.31
N SER A 118 -2.94 -20.03 8.65
CA SER A 118 -2.92 -20.28 7.20
C SER A 118 -2.92 -18.98 6.40
N VAL A 119 -3.72 -17.98 6.80
CA VAL A 119 -3.76 -16.68 6.12
C VAL A 119 -2.51 -15.86 6.42
N ALA A 120 -2.05 -15.87 7.68
CA ALA A 120 -0.91 -15.07 8.12
C ALA A 120 0.41 -15.58 7.53
N LYS A 121 0.67 -16.88 7.62
CA LYS A 121 1.94 -17.50 7.20
C LYS A 121 1.90 -18.07 5.78
N GLY A 122 0.71 -18.21 5.19
CA GLY A 122 0.54 -18.91 3.93
C GLY A 122 0.63 -20.43 4.10
N ARG A 123 0.52 -21.15 2.98
CA ARG A 123 0.65 -22.62 2.94
C ARG A 123 1.45 -23.05 1.70
N PRO A 124 2.20 -24.17 1.78
CA PRO A 124 2.96 -24.67 0.65
C PRO A 124 2.03 -24.96 -0.54
N ASN A 125 2.59 -24.89 -1.76
CA ASN A 125 1.88 -25.01 -3.04
C ASN A 125 1.07 -23.77 -3.47
N GLY A 126 1.60 -22.57 -3.22
CA GLY A 126 1.16 -21.35 -3.93
C GLY A 126 0.30 -20.37 -3.15
N MET A 127 0.00 -20.60 -1.86
CA MET A 127 -0.68 -19.61 -1.02
C MET A 127 0.36 -18.75 -0.27
N PRO A 128 0.55 -17.47 -0.63
CA PRO A 128 1.47 -16.58 0.07
C PRO A 128 0.97 -16.23 1.47
N GLY A 129 1.87 -15.81 2.35
CA GLY A 129 1.51 -15.25 3.65
C GLY A 129 1.03 -13.81 3.52
N PHE A 130 -0.17 -13.53 4.00
CA PHE A 130 -0.79 -12.20 3.87
C PHE A 130 -0.57 -11.30 5.08
N LEU A 131 0.05 -11.79 6.16
CA LEU A 131 0.28 -10.98 7.37
C LEU A 131 1.03 -9.66 7.09
N PRO A 132 2.10 -9.62 6.27
CA PRO A 132 2.82 -8.38 5.99
C PRO A 132 2.00 -7.36 5.18
N GLN A 133 1.06 -7.83 4.36
CA GLN A 133 0.26 -6.99 3.45
C GLN A 133 -1.04 -6.51 4.10
N LEU A 134 -1.67 -7.37 4.90
CA LEU A 134 -2.98 -7.09 5.52
C LEU A 134 -2.85 -6.61 6.96
N GLY A 135 -1.84 -7.08 7.70
CA GLY A 135 -1.76 -6.92 9.15
C GLY A 135 -2.77 -7.80 9.90
N SER A 136 -2.55 -7.96 11.21
CA SER A 136 -3.33 -8.85 12.08
C SER A 136 -4.83 -8.52 12.16
N ASP A 137 -5.19 -7.24 12.16
CA ASP A 137 -6.58 -6.77 12.18
C ASP A 137 -7.38 -7.27 10.96
N ARG A 138 -6.85 -7.03 9.76
CA ARG A 138 -7.51 -7.40 8.50
C ARG A 138 -7.54 -8.92 8.31
N VAL A 139 -6.51 -9.63 8.77
CA VAL A 139 -6.51 -11.10 8.82
C VAL A 139 -7.66 -11.61 9.70
N GLY A 140 -7.85 -11.04 10.89
CA GLY A 140 -8.96 -11.42 11.78
C GLY A 140 -10.33 -11.19 11.15
N LYS A 141 -10.51 -10.08 10.43
CA LYS A 141 -11.77 -9.77 9.72
C LYS A 141 -12.08 -10.77 8.62
N VAL A 142 -11.08 -11.18 7.83
CA VAL A 142 -11.23 -12.23 6.81
C VAL A 142 -11.61 -13.56 7.46
N VAL A 143 -10.99 -13.90 8.59
CA VAL A 143 -11.31 -15.14 9.34
C VAL A 143 -12.76 -15.11 9.82
N ALA A 144 -13.23 -14.01 10.40
CA ALA A 144 -14.63 -13.88 10.82
C ALA A 144 -15.62 -14.02 9.65
N TYR A 145 -15.29 -13.49 8.46
CA TYR A 145 -16.08 -13.71 7.26
C TYR A 145 -16.12 -15.19 6.86
N LEU A 146 -14.97 -15.87 6.86
CA LEU A 146 -14.90 -17.30 6.55
C LEU A 146 -15.68 -18.15 7.55
N GLU A 147 -15.62 -17.83 8.85
CA GLU A 147 -16.43 -18.52 9.86
C GLU A 147 -17.93 -18.38 9.61
N LYS A 148 -18.40 -17.18 9.21
CA LYS A 148 -19.81 -16.98 8.84
C LYS A 148 -20.20 -17.83 7.64
N LEU A 149 -19.33 -17.97 6.64
CA LEU A 149 -19.60 -18.80 5.46
C LEU A 149 -19.64 -20.30 5.81
N ARG A 150 -18.80 -20.74 6.75
CA ARG A 150 -18.66 -22.16 7.13
C ARG A 150 -19.73 -22.65 8.12
N LYS A 151 -20.34 -21.75 8.89
CA LYS A 151 -21.44 -22.06 9.84
C LYS A 151 -22.81 -22.17 9.16
N LYS A 152 -22.87 -22.05 7.84
CA LYS A 152 -24.09 -22.07 7.03
C LYS A 152 -24.24 -23.43 6.35
#